data_AF-A0A3N4IIJ9-F1
#
_entry.id   AF-A0A3N4IIJ9-F1
#
_cell.length_a   1.000
_cell.length_b   1.000
_cell.length_c   1.000
_cell.angle_alpha   90.00
_cell.angle_beta   90.00
_cell.angle_gamma   90.00
#
_symmetry.space_group_name_H-M   'P 1'
#
loop_
_entity.id
_entity.type
_entity.pdbx_description
1 polymer ?
#
loop_
_entity_poly.entity_id
_entity_poly.type
_entity_poly.pdbx_seq_one_letter_code
_entity_poly.pdbx_strand_id
1 'polypeptide(L)'
;MKTTTTHPYNPPSLILPFDYAAPTVPLTTLLGTIAAVPIITTSLTLFILSQTRPNASLGVKARTTWFTICLTTHLLLEAPLILSTPTRFFAQPYSHPASLWLEYSLSDSRYLNPPAHPVLYLTELLTIFLIAPFDLLALIGTLSNSLPTELAGTVVTSGMYLFSVSLYFLDAVLNEGGGVWEYCRDEAWYRWFYFVCMNAVWGVVPLIWLTWAWRTVKGLEVENGVLRRMSGPVPEIRRESVGGTKTVLVGGSGSGVRRSGRGKA
;
A
#
# COMPACT_ATOMS: atom_id res chain seq x y z
N MET A 1 25.42 31.09 -14.76
CA MET A 1 24.69 32.00 -13.84
C MET A 1 23.23 31.55 -13.91
N LYS A 2 22.69 30.88 -12.87
CA LYS A 2 21.27 30.45 -12.88
C LYS A 2 20.42 31.69 -12.65
N THR A 3 19.71 32.15 -13.66
CA THR A 3 18.76 33.26 -13.55
C THR A 3 17.55 32.80 -12.73
N THR A 4 17.12 33.62 -11.77
CA THR A 4 15.82 33.44 -11.10
C THR A 4 14.72 33.67 -12.13
N THR A 5 14.30 32.60 -12.80
CA THR A 5 13.14 32.60 -13.71
C THR A 5 11.89 32.81 -12.87
N THR A 6 11.10 33.83 -13.17
CA THR A 6 9.84 34.09 -12.46
C THR A 6 8.91 32.88 -12.57
N HIS A 7 8.48 32.34 -11.43
CA HIS A 7 7.62 31.17 -11.33
C HIS A 7 6.57 31.34 -10.22
N PRO A 8 5.45 30.58 -10.25
CA PRO A 8 4.36 30.72 -9.27
C PRO A 8 4.58 29.95 -7.95
N TYR A 9 5.68 29.22 -7.81
CA TYR A 9 5.98 28.39 -6.64
C TYR A 9 6.55 29.17 -5.47
N ASN A 10 6.23 28.73 -4.24
CA ASN A 10 6.80 29.27 -3.01
C ASN A 10 8.02 28.46 -2.56
N PRO A 11 9.04 29.08 -1.94
CA PRO A 11 9.24 30.53 -1.90
C PRO A 11 9.59 31.08 -3.29
N PRO A 12 9.33 32.37 -3.59
CA PRO A 12 9.73 32.98 -4.86
C PRO A 12 11.24 32.95 -5.14
N SER A 13 12.06 32.72 -4.10
CA SER A 13 13.50 32.52 -4.19
C SER A 13 13.93 31.09 -4.53
N LEU A 14 12.98 30.16 -4.71
CA LEU A 14 13.26 28.77 -5.05
C LEU A 14 14.08 28.69 -6.34
N ILE A 15 15.13 27.89 -6.33
CA ILE A 15 15.98 27.68 -7.51
C ILE A 15 15.51 26.42 -8.23
N LEU A 16 14.88 26.60 -9.38
CA LEU A 16 14.48 25.50 -10.25
C LEU A 16 15.70 24.94 -11.01
N PRO A 17 15.89 23.61 -11.09
CA PRO A 17 16.98 22.98 -11.84
C PRO A 17 16.69 22.86 -13.35
N PHE A 18 15.65 23.55 -13.84
CA PHE A 18 15.16 23.56 -15.22
C PHE A 18 14.60 24.95 -15.57
N ASP A 19 14.47 25.24 -16.86
CA ASP A 19 13.88 26.49 -17.35
C ASP A 19 12.35 26.42 -17.27
N TYR A 20 11.77 27.25 -16.39
CA TYR A 20 10.33 27.29 -16.19
C TYR A 20 9.61 28.00 -17.33
N ALA A 21 8.51 27.41 -17.78
CA ALA A 21 7.48 28.04 -18.60
C ALA A 21 6.11 27.74 -17.98
N ALA A 22 5.10 28.55 -18.26
CA ALA A 22 3.74 28.22 -17.82
C ALA A 22 3.24 26.96 -18.55
N PRO A 23 2.70 25.94 -17.84
CA PRO A 23 2.10 24.78 -18.47
C PRO A 23 0.97 25.17 -19.44
N THR A 24 0.93 24.55 -20.61
CA THR A 24 -0.10 24.81 -21.64
C THR A 24 -1.32 23.89 -21.50
N VAL A 25 -1.19 22.79 -20.75
CA VAL A 25 -2.28 21.84 -20.50
C VAL A 25 -3.28 22.48 -19.52
N PRO A 26 -4.57 22.59 -19.86
CA PRO A 26 -5.58 23.15 -18.96
C PRO A 26 -5.75 22.31 -17.69
N LEU A 27 -6.01 22.97 -16.55
CA LEU A 27 -6.28 22.31 -15.27
C LEU A 27 -7.42 21.28 -15.37
N THR A 28 -8.47 21.57 -16.14
CA THR A 28 -9.59 20.64 -16.37
C THR A 28 -9.15 19.32 -16.99
N THR A 29 -8.17 19.34 -17.89
CA THR A 29 -7.58 18.14 -18.50
C THR A 29 -6.75 17.36 -17.48
N LEU A 30 -5.98 18.06 -16.64
CA LEU A 30 -5.20 17.45 -15.55
C LEU A 30 -6.11 16.75 -14.54
N LEU A 31 -7.13 17.44 -14.04
CA LEU A 31 -8.14 16.88 -13.12
C LEU A 31 -8.91 15.72 -13.77
N GLY A 32 -9.25 15.85 -15.05
CA GLY A 32 -9.87 14.77 -15.82
C GLY A 32 -9.00 13.51 -15.87
N THR A 33 -7.68 13.67 -15.96
CA THR A 33 -6.73 12.54 -15.94
C THR A 33 -6.68 11.89 -14.56
N ILE A 34 -6.55 12.69 -13.49
CA ILE A 34 -6.51 12.20 -12.11
C ILE A 34 -7.79 11.45 -11.73
N ALA A 35 -8.94 11.85 -12.29
CA ALA A 35 -10.20 11.12 -12.10
C ALA A 35 -10.30 9.87 -12.99
N ALA A 36 -10.05 10.00 -14.30
CA ALA A 36 -10.32 8.95 -15.27
C ALA A 36 -9.40 7.73 -15.11
N VAL A 37 -8.11 7.95 -14.85
CA VAL A 37 -7.12 6.86 -14.79
C VAL A 37 -7.45 5.87 -13.67
N PRO A 38 -7.64 6.29 -12.39
CA PRO A 38 -8.07 5.38 -11.33
C PRO A 38 -9.42 4.71 -11.60
N ILE A 39 -10.40 5.43 -12.18
CA ILE A 39 -11.71 4.85 -12.52
C ILE A 39 -11.55 3.70 -13.53
N ILE A 40 -10.74 3.91 -14.57
CA ILE A 40 -10.52 2.90 -15.62
C ILE A 40 -9.80 1.69 -15.06
N THR A 41 -8.70 1.88 -14.32
CA THR A 41 -7.91 0.77 -13.78
C THR A 41 -8.68 -0.02 -12.71
N THR A 42 -9.42 0.66 -11.84
CA THR A 42 -10.26 -0.01 -10.83
C THR A 42 -11.45 -0.73 -11.46
N SER A 43 -12.09 -0.15 -12.49
CA SER A 43 -13.17 -0.83 -13.21
C SER A 43 -12.68 -2.10 -13.89
N LEU A 44 -11.51 -2.06 -14.53
CA LEU A 44 -10.91 -3.24 -15.17
C LEU A 44 -10.58 -4.34 -14.14
N THR A 45 -9.94 -3.98 -13.03
CA THR A 45 -9.57 -4.96 -11.99
C THR A 45 -10.79 -5.51 -11.26
N LEU A 46 -11.83 -4.71 -11.02
CA LEU A 46 -13.11 -5.19 -10.48
C LEU A 46 -13.86 -6.09 -11.46
N PHE A 47 -13.77 -5.82 -12.77
CA PHE A 47 -14.29 -6.72 -13.80
C PHE A 47 -13.55 -8.07 -13.77
N ILE A 48 -12.22 -8.08 -13.69
CA ILE A 48 -11.43 -9.31 -13.53
C ILE A 48 -11.86 -10.06 -12.27
N LEU A 49 -12.00 -9.35 -11.14
CA LEU A 49 -12.49 -9.92 -9.89
C LEU A 49 -13.89 -10.53 -10.04
N SER A 50 -14.80 -9.91 -10.80
CA SER A 50 -16.15 -10.46 -10.98
C SER A 50 -16.15 -11.74 -11.80
N GLN A 51 -15.17 -11.92 -12.71
CA GLN A 51 -15.03 -13.16 -13.48
C GLN A 51 -14.47 -14.30 -12.63
N THR A 52 -13.52 -14.02 -11.72
CA THR A 52 -12.87 -15.04 -10.90
C THR A 52 -13.59 -15.31 -9.58
N ARG A 53 -14.29 -14.29 -9.05
CA ARG A 53 -14.94 -14.29 -7.73
C ARG A 53 -16.28 -13.53 -7.79
N PRO A 54 -17.32 -14.06 -8.47
CA PRO A 54 -18.59 -13.35 -8.70
C PRO A 54 -19.32 -12.94 -7.40
N ASN A 55 -19.14 -13.72 -6.33
CA ASN A 55 -19.74 -13.47 -5.01
C ASN A 55 -18.77 -12.74 -4.05
N ALA A 56 -17.78 -12.02 -4.57
CA ALA A 56 -16.83 -11.27 -3.74
C ALA A 56 -17.57 -10.28 -2.83
N SER A 57 -17.24 -10.32 -1.54
CA SER A 57 -17.81 -9.41 -0.54
C SER A 57 -17.39 -7.96 -0.81
N LEU A 58 -18.13 -7.00 -0.23
CA LEU A 58 -17.79 -5.58 -0.34
C LEU A 58 -16.35 -5.29 0.14
N GLY A 59 -15.90 -5.98 1.20
CA GLY A 59 -14.53 -5.82 1.70
C GLY A 59 -13.47 -6.25 0.70
N VAL A 60 -13.69 -7.35 -0.02
CA VAL A 60 -12.78 -7.81 -1.08
C VAL A 60 -12.73 -6.78 -2.21
N LYS A 61 -13.90 -6.31 -2.67
CA LYS A 61 -13.98 -5.27 -3.71
C LYS A 61 -13.25 -3.99 -3.28
N ALA A 62 -13.46 -3.53 -2.05
CA ALA A 62 -12.83 -2.33 -1.53
C ALA A 62 -11.29 -2.44 -1.45
N ARG A 63 -10.74 -3.61 -1.05
CA ARG A 63 -9.29 -3.84 -1.06
C ARG A 63 -8.72 -3.95 -2.47
N THR A 64 -9.42 -4.63 -3.38
CA THR A 64 -9.06 -4.67 -4.80
C THR A 64 -9.00 -3.25 -5.38
N THR A 65 -10.00 -2.42 -5.12
CA THR A 65 -10.02 -1.01 -5.54
C THR A 65 -8.85 -0.24 -4.94
N TRP A 66 -8.63 -0.33 -3.63
CA TRP A 66 -7.54 0.38 -2.96
C TRP A 66 -6.17 0.04 -3.53
N PHE A 67 -5.78 -1.24 -3.55
CA PHE A 67 -4.45 -1.63 -4.05
C PHE A 67 -4.28 -1.35 -5.54
N THR A 68 -5.37 -1.34 -6.32
CA THR A 68 -5.31 -0.90 -7.72
C THR A 68 -5.05 0.59 -7.84
N ILE A 69 -5.70 1.45 -7.03
CA ILE A 69 -5.46 2.89 -7.01
C ILE A 69 -4.01 3.18 -6.61
N CYS A 70 -3.51 2.53 -5.57
CA CYS A 70 -2.12 2.61 -5.12
C CYS A 70 -1.13 2.30 -6.26
N LEU A 71 -1.25 1.11 -6.87
CA LEU A 71 -0.38 0.70 -7.98
C LEU A 71 -0.45 1.66 -9.16
N THR A 72 -1.67 2.11 -9.51
CA THR A 72 -1.88 3.04 -10.61
C THR A 72 -1.16 4.37 -10.35
N THR A 73 -1.28 4.89 -9.13
CA THR A 73 -0.65 6.15 -8.70
C THR A 73 0.87 6.02 -8.72
N HIS A 74 1.41 4.99 -8.06
CA HIS A 74 2.86 4.80 -7.99
C HIS A 74 3.48 4.56 -9.37
N LEU A 75 2.87 3.73 -10.21
CA LEU A 75 3.45 3.40 -11.51
C LEU A 75 3.27 4.49 -12.57
N LEU A 76 2.13 5.20 -12.58
CA LEU A 76 1.81 6.15 -13.65
C LEU A 76 2.05 7.61 -13.29
N LEU A 77 2.06 7.96 -11.99
CA LEU A 77 2.28 9.32 -11.53
C LEU A 77 3.68 9.49 -10.93
N GLU A 78 4.03 8.70 -9.91
CA GLU A 78 5.29 8.88 -9.16
C GLU A 78 6.51 8.30 -9.89
N ALA A 79 6.41 7.10 -10.48
CA ALA A 79 7.54 6.45 -11.12
C ALA A 79 8.16 7.30 -12.26
N PRO A 80 7.39 7.97 -13.14
CA PRO A 80 7.97 8.88 -14.13
C PRO A 80 8.82 10.00 -13.53
N LEU A 81 8.39 10.58 -12.40
CA LEU A 81 9.14 11.61 -11.67
C LEU A 81 10.44 11.02 -11.12
N ILE A 82 10.35 9.88 -10.42
CA ILE A 82 11.45 9.29 -9.67
C ILE A 82 12.52 8.64 -10.55
N LEU A 83 12.11 8.05 -11.66
CA LEU A 83 13.00 7.38 -12.62
C LEU A 83 13.67 8.37 -13.59
N SER A 84 13.34 9.66 -13.50
CA SER A 84 13.89 10.72 -14.33
C SER A 84 14.75 11.67 -13.51
N THR A 85 15.76 12.30 -14.13
CA THR A 85 16.40 13.46 -13.48
C THR A 85 15.46 14.66 -13.56
N PRO A 86 15.42 15.57 -12.57
CA PRO A 86 14.51 16.73 -12.59
C PRO A 86 14.63 17.57 -13.86
N THR A 87 15.86 17.80 -14.33
CA THR A 87 16.12 18.53 -15.58
C THR A 87 15.54 17.82 -16.81
N ARG A 88 15.51 16.48 -16.85
CA ARG A 88 14.89 15.73 -17.95
C ARG A 88 13.38 15.65 -17.81
N PHE A 89 12.88 15.44 -16.60
CA PHE A 89 11.45 15.29 -16.33
C PHE A 89 10.68 16.58 -16.65
N PHE A 90 11.23 17.72 -16.27
CA PHE A 90 10.66 19.06 -16.50
C PHE A 90 11.23 19.76 -17.74
N ALA A 91 11.78 19.01 -18.70
CA ALA A 91 12.23 19.58 -19.97
C ALA A 91 11.04 20.05 -20.83
N GLN A 92 11.21 21.17 -21.53
CA GLN A 92 10.20 21.68 -22.47
C GLN A 92 10.21 20.92 -23.81
N PRO A 93 9.03 20.74 -24.45
CA PRO A 93 7.69 20.97 -23.91
C PRO A 93 7.34 19.97 -22.80
N TYR A 94 6.62 20.41 -21.76
CA TYR A 94 6.28 19.52 -20.65
C TYR A 94 5.47 18.31 -21.11
N SER A 95 5.87 17.13 -20.64
CA SER A 95 5.04 15.94 -20.75
C SER A 95 3.78 16.06 -19.89
N HIS A 96 2.79 15.19 -20.13
CA HIS A 96 1.56 15.17 -19.34
C HIS A 96 1.82 14.85 -17.85
N PRO A 97 2.63 13.84 -17.48
CA PRO A 97 3.03 13.63 -16.08
C PRO A 97 3.77 14.83 -15.48
N ALA A 98 4.66 15.47 -16.24
CA ALA A 98 5.34 16.68 -15.75
C ALA A 98 4.35 17.82 -15.48
N SER A 99 3.33 17.98 -16.32
CA SER A 99 2.27 18.98 -16.11
C SER A 99 1.43 18.70 -14.87
N LEU A 100 1.13 17.43 -14.57
CA LEU A 100 0.46 17.03 -13.33
C LEU A 100 1.30 17.37 -12.09
N TRP A 101 2.60 17.07 -12.14
CA TRP A 101 3.51 17.40 -11.03
C TRP A 101 3.71 18.90 -10.87
N LEU A 102 3.80 19.67 -11.95
CA LEU A 102 3.89 21.13 -11.87
C LEU A 102 2.64 21.75 -11.23
N GLU A 103 1.46 21.18 -11.47
CA GLU A 103 0.22 21.58 -10.80
C GLU A 103 0.23 21.19 -9.31
N TYR A 104 0.59 19.93 -9.00
CA TYR A 104 0.68 19.46 -7.61
C TYR A 104 1.73 20.23 -6.81
N SER A 105 2.84 20.63 -7.44
CA SER A 105 3.92 21.40 -6.81
C SER A 105 3.54 22.83 -6.42
N LEU A 106 2.36 23.32 -6.80
CA LEU A 106 1.81 24.55 -6.22
C LEU A 106 1.37 24.32 -4.75
N SER A 107 1.04 23.08 -4.38
CA SER A 107 0.85 22.71 -2.97
C SER A 107 2.14 22.38 -2.24
N ASP A 108 3.17 21.94 -2.96
CA ASP A 108 4.44 21.55 -2.38
C ASP A 108 5.57 21.65 -3.42
N SER A 109 6.27 22.78 -3.43
CA SER A 109 7.29 23.03 -4.44
C SER A 109 8.61 22.28 -4.18
N ARG A 110 8.75 21.60 -3.04
CA ARG A 110 9.93 20.79 -2.70
C ARG A 110 10.20 19.72 -3.75
N TYR A 111 9.15 19.20 -4.40
CA TYR A 111 9.21 18.28 -5.53
C TYR A 111 9.98 18.84 -6.75
N LEU A 112 10.09 20.16 -6.88
CA LEU A 112 10.79 20.80 -8.00
C LEU A 112 12.30 20.96 -7.76
N ASN A 113 12.77 20.77 -6.53
CA ASN A 113 14.19 20.83 -6.18
C ASN A 113 14.64 19.64 -5.30
N PRO A 114 14.60 18.40 -5.82
CA PRO A 114 14.96 17.20 -5.04
C PRO A 114 16.33 17.24 -4.33
N PRO A 115 17.40 17.84 -4.90
CA PRO A 115 18.68 17.94 -4.20
C PRO A 115 18.62 18.72 -2.87
N ALA A 116 17.69 19.67 -2.74
CA ALA A 116 17.47 20.42 -1.49
C ALA A 116 16.53 19.69 -0.51
N HIS A 117 15.74 18.73 -1.00
CA HIS A 117 14.73 18.00 -0.22
C HIS A 117 14.91 16.47 -0.36
N PRO A 118 16.07 15.93 0.06
CA PRO A 118 16.39 14.53 -0.16
C PRO A 118 15.47 13.56 0.59
N VAL A 119 14.94 13.94 1.76
CA VAL A 119 14.02 13.09 2.55
C VAL A 119 12.71 12.85 1.79
N LEU A 120 12.10 13.92 1.28
CA LEU A 120 10.91 13.84 0.43
C LEU A 120 11.14 12.93 -0.79
N TYR A 121 12.26 13.11 -1.48
CA TYR A 121 12.55 12.28 -2.65
C TYR A 121 12.82 10.82 -2.29
N LEU A 122 13.43 10.56 -1.12
CA LEU A 122 13.64 9.21 -0.61
C LEU A 122 12.30 8.53 -0.27
N THR A 123 11.32 9.25 0.29
CA THR A 123 10.00 8.67 0.56
C THR A 123 9.32 8.19 -0.72
N GLU A 124 9.43 8.95 -1.81
CA GLU A 124 8.91 8.55 -3.13
C GLU A 124 9.72 7.40 -3.76
N LEU A 125 11.03 7.31 -3.53
CA LEU A 125 11.79 6.12 -3.94
C LEU A 125 11.28 4.86 -3.24
N LEU A 126 10.96 4.95 -1.95
CA LEU A 126 10.41 3.84 -1.18
C LEU A 126 9.01 3.45 -1.69
N THR A 127 8.17 4.42 -2.10
CA THR A 127 6.85 4.10 -2.66
C THR A 127 6.97 3.24 -3.92
N ILE A 128 7.90 3.57 -4.82
CA ILE A 128 8.10 2.82 -6.06
C ILE A 128 8.75 1.46 -5.84
N PHE A 129 9.85 1.40 -5.08
CA PHE A 129 10.69 0.20 -5.04
C PHE A 129 10.32 -0.78 -3.93
N LEU A 130 9.54 -0.35 -2.94
CA LEU A 130 9.12 -1.23 -1.84
C LEU A 130 7.60 -1.29 -1.72
N ILE A 131 6.91 -0.16 -1.59
CA ILE A 131 5.46 -0.14 -1.31
C ILE A 131 4.68 -0.72 -2.49
N ALA A 132 4.90 -0.23 -3.71
CA ALA A 132 4.18 -0.69 -4.89
C ALA A 132 4.33 -2.22 -5.15
N PRO A 133 5.51 -2.84 -5.04
CA PRO A 133 5.63 -4.30 -5.06
C PRO A 133 4.78 -5.03 -4.01
N PHE A 134 4.68 -4.51 -2.78
CA PHE A 134 3.84 -5.10 -1.75
C PHE A 134 2.34 -4.82 -1.95
N ASP A 135 1.97 -3.70 -2.57
CA ASP A 135 0.59 -3.48 -3.04
C ASP A 135 0.19 -4.49 -4.11
N LEU A 136 1.10 -4.80 -5.03
CA LEU A 136 0.90 -5.85 -6.02
C LEU A 136 0.73 -7.21 -5.35
N LEU A 137 1.54 -7.52 -4.33
CA LEU A 137 1.40 -8.75 -3.55
C LEU A 137 0.04 -8.82 -2.86
N ALA A 138 -0.40 -7.73 -2.23
CA ALA A 138 -1.71 -7.64 -1.58
C ALA A 138 -2.87 -7.82 -2.58
N LEU A 139 -2.77 -7.19 -3.75
CA LEU A 139 -3.73 -7.31 -4.82
C LEU A 139 -3.79 -8.74 -5.37
N ILE A 140 -2.63 -9.37 -5.64
CA ILE A 140 -2.55 -10.77 -6.07
C ILE A 140 -3.17 -11.69 -5.02
N GLY A 141 -2.86 -11.50 -3.74
CA GLY A 141 -3.47 -12.25 -2.64
C GLY A 141 -5.00 -12.14 -2.64
N THR A 142 -5.50 -10.92 -2.80
CA THR A 142 -6.95 -10.64 -2.87
C THR A 142 -7.62 -11.32 -4.07
N LEU A 143 -7.03 -11.20 -5.27
CA LEU A 143 -7.58 -11.77 -6.51
C LEU A 143 -7.51 -13.31 -6.53
N SER A 144 -6.44 -13.88 -5.97
CA SER A 144 -6.22 -15.32 -5.89
C SER A 144 -6.88 -16.00 -4.69
N ASN A 145 -7.56 -15.24 -3.82
CA ASN A 145 -8.12 -15.74 -2.56
C ASN A 145 -7.07 -16.36 -1.60
N SER A 146 -5.82 -15.90 -1.69
CA SER A 146 -4.75 -16.32 -0.78
C SER A 146 -4.68 -15.37 0.40
N LEU A 147 -5.36 -15.73 1.49
CA LEU A 147 -5.39 -14.92 2.70
C LEU A 147 -3.99 -14.65 3.29
N PRO A 148 -3.04 -15.61 3.35
CA PRO A 148 -1.69 -15.33 3.84
C PRO A 148 -0.96 -14.30 2.98
N THR A 149 -1.07 -14.40 1.65
CA THR A 149 -0.46 -13.46 0.71
C THR A 149 -1.10 -12.07 0.83
N GLU A 150 -2.43 -12.01 0.93
CA GLU A 150 -3.19 -10.78 1.11
C GLU A 150 -2.81 -10.09 2.43
N LEU A 151 -2.76 -10.83 3.54
CA LEU A 151 -2.34 -10.29 4.84
C LEU A 151 -0.90 -9.79 4.83
N ALA A 152 0.04 -10.56 4.28
CA ALA A 152 1.44 -10.18 4.21
C ALA A 152 1.62 -8.87 3.43
N GLY A 153 1.06 -8.78 2.22
CA GLY A 153 1.09 -7.56 1.42
C GLY A 153 0.41 -6.39 2.13
N THR A 154 -0.80 -6.60 2.66
CA THR A 154 -1.59 -5.56 3.33
C THR A 154 -0.89 -4.97 4.54
N VAL A 155 -0.33 -5.81 5.42
CA VAL A 155 0.33 -5.35 6.65
C VAL A 155 1.59 -4.57 6.32
N VAL A 156 2.43 -5.10 5.43
CA VAL A 156 3.68 -4.42 5.04
C VAL A 156 3.38 -3.09 4.37
N THR A 157 2.56 -3.08 3.33
CA THR A 157 2.28 -1.85 2.58
C THR A 157 1.59 -0.81 3.47
N SER A 158 0.62 -1.21 4.29
CA SER A 158 -0.10 -0.25 5.15
C SER A 158 0.81 0.35 6.23
N GLY A 159 1.71 -0.45 6.83
CA GLY A 159 2.71 0.08 7.76
C GLY A 159 3.68 1.05 7.08
N MET A 160 4.11 0.74 5.86
CA MET A 160 5.00 1.60 5.08
C MET A 160 4.34 2.90 4.63
N TYR A 161 3.06 2.89 4.27
CA TYR A 161 2.32 4.12 3.98
C TYR A 161 2.26 5.04 5.19
N LEU A 162 1.95 4.51 6.37
CA LEU A 162 1.92 5.31 7.60
C LEU A 162 3.29 5.91 7.92
N PHE A 163 4.35 5.13 7.72
CA PHE A 163 5.71 5.62 7.86
C PHE A 163 6.03 6.73 6.85
N SER A 164 5.75 6.50 5.56
CA SER A 164 6.03 7.44 4.46
C SER A 164 5.28 8.77 4.64
N VAL A 165 3.97 8.73 4.89
CA VAL A 165 3.15 9.94 5.07
C VAL A 165 3.52 10.68 6.35
N SER A 166 3.92 9.97 7.41
CA SER A 166 4.40 10.61 8.64
C SER A 166 5.73 11.31 8.39
N LEU A 167 6.65 10.70 7.65
CA LEU A 167 7.90 11.34 7.24
C LEU A 167 7.66 12.55 6.34
N TYR A 168 6.72 12.47 5.39
CA TYR A 168 6.35 13.58 4.52
C TYR A 168 5.94 14.82 5.31
N PHE A 169 4.99 14.67 6.25
CA PHE A 169 4.55 15.78 7.09
C PHE A 169 5.62 16.21 8.11
N LEU A 170 6.38 15.28 8.66
CA LEU A 170 7.45 15.61 9.60
C LEU A 170 8.56 16.41 8.93
N ASP A 171 8.96 16.04 7.71
CA ASP A 171 9.92 16.77 6.90
C ASP A 171 9.46 18.21 6.65
N ALA A 172 8.18 18.38 6.31
CA ALA A 172 7.58 19.71 6.11
C ALA A 172 7.58 20.56 7.39
N VAL A 173 7.41 19.93 8.56
CA VAL A 173 7.43 20.66 9.83
C VAL A 173 8.86 20.99 10.29
N LEU A 174 9.82 20.08 10.09
CA LEU A 174 11.16 20.18 10.67
C LEU A 174 12.16 20.94 9.80
N ASN A 175 12.07 20.83 8.47
CA ASN A 175 13.05 21.42 7.56
C ASN A 175 12.66 22.81 7.05
N GLU A 176 11.52 23.35 7.49
CA GLU A 176 11.00 24.65 7.05
C GLU A 176 11.25 25.69 8.16
N GLY A 177 12.28 26.52 7.96
CA GLY A 177 12.58 27.65 8.85
C GLY A 177 11.44 28.66 8.96
N GLY A 178 10.43 28.58 8.08
CA GLY A 178 9.16 29.32 8.10
C GLY A 178 7.92 28.53 8.53
N GLY A 179 8.06 27.26 8.93
CA GLY A 179 6.95 26.34 9.24
C GLY A 179 6.30 25.73 7.99
N VAL A 180 5.46 24.70 8.19
CA VAL A 180 4.87 23.75 7.20
C VAL A 180 4.25 24.29 5.90
N TRP A 181 4.17 25.61 5.74
CA TRP A 181 3.58 26.29 4.58
C TRP A 181 4.62 27.00 3.71
N GLU A 182 5.93 26.91 4.01
CA GLU A 182 6.98 27.67 3.33
C GLU A 182 7.03 27.36 1.84
N TYR A 183 6.81 26.10 1.47
CA TYR A 183 6.82 25.61 0.09
C TYR A 183 5.42 25.46 -0.53
N CYS A 184 4.38 25.86 0.20
CA CYS A 184 2.99 25.79 -0.24
C CYS A 184 2.50 27.17 -0.71
N ARG A 185 1.75 27.22 -1.80
CA ARG A 185 1.11 28.48 -2.24
C ARG A 185 0.06 28.93 -1.21
N ASP A 186 -0.23 30.23 -1.17
CA ASP A 186 -1.00 30.82 -0.09
C ASP A 186 -2.50 30.49 -0.12
N GLU A 187 -3.02 30.08 -1.27
CA GLU A 187 -4.43 29.77 -1.42
C GLU A 187 -4.82 28.53 -0.61
N ALA A 188 -5.94 28.66 0.11
CA ALA A 188 -6.43 27.64 1.04
C ALA A 188 -6.61 26.25 0.40
N TRP A 189 -6.94 26.18 -0.88
CA TRP A 189 -7.15 24.92 -1.56
C TRP A 189 -5.84 24.15 -1.81
N TYR A 190 -4.72 24.83 -2.05
CA TYR A 190 -3.41 24.16 -2.16
C TYR A 190 -2.96 23.62 -0.81
N ARG A 191 -3.17 24.39 0.26
CA ARG A 191 -2.83 23.97 1.62
C ARG A 191 -3.71 22.83 2.12
N TRP A 192 -5.02 23.00 2.08
CA TRP A 192 -5.92 22.06 2.74
C TRP A 192 -6.34 20.90 1.85
N PHE A 193 -6.65 21.16 0.57
CA PHE A 193 -7.09 20.08 -0.29
C PHE A 193 -5.91 19.28 -0.86
N TYR A 194 -4.95 19.94 -1.51
CA TYR A 194 -3.83 19.24 -2.15
C TYR A 194 -2.84 18.72 -1.11
N PHE A 195 -2.31 19.59 -0.26
CA PHE A 195 -1.28 19.20 0.69
C PHE A 195 -1.83 18.36 1.85
N VAL A 196 -2.92 18.77 2.52
CA VAL A 196 -3.44 17.99 3.66
C VAL A 196 -4.36 16.84 3.22
N CYS A 197 -5.46 17.11 2.52
CA CYS A 197 -6.50 16.11 2.29
C CYS A 197 -6.06 14.99 1.36
N MET A 198 -5.38 15.29 0.24
CA MET A 198 -4.87 14.22 -0.61
C MET A 198 -3.93 13.36 0.21
N ASN A 199 -2.88 13.91 0.83
CA ASN A 199 -1.90 13.15 1.61
C ASN A 199 -2.52 12.36 2.79
N ALA A 200 -3.56 12.88 3.44
CA ALA A 200 -4.23 12.22 4.55
C ALA A 200 -4.87 10.86 4.17
N VAL A 201 -5.26 10.66 2.90
CA VAL A 201 -5.84 9.39 2.43
C VAL A 201 -4.86 8.23 2.61
N TRP A 202 -3.57 8.47 2.34
CA TRP A 202 -2.49 7.50 2.55
C TRP A 202 -2.16 7.27 4.02
N GLY A 203 -2.76 8.01 4.96
CA GLY A 203 -2.74 7.66 6.39
C GLY A 203 -4.01 6.92 6.83
N VAL A 204 -5.17 7.47 6.49
CA VAL A 204 -6.46 6.97 7.00
C VAL A 204 -6.80 5.59 6.45
N VAL A 205 -6.66 5.37 5.15
CA VAL A 205 -7.07 4.10 4.53
C VAL A 205 -6.15 2.94 4.94
N PRO A 206 -4.81 3.11 4.99
CA PRO A 206 -3.92 2.11 5.57
C PRO A 206 -4.24 1.72 7.03
N LEU A 207 -4.65 2.66 7.88
CA LEU A 207 -5.08 2.35 9.25
C LEU A 207 -6.33 1.44 9.27
N ILE A 208 -7.28 1.68 8.36
CA ILE A 208 -8.45 0.82 8.20
C ILE A 208 -8.02 -0.60 7.81
N TRP A 209 -7.08 -0.74 6.87
CA TRP A 209 -6.60 -2.05 6.42
C TRP A 209 -5.77 -2.78 7.46
N LEU A 210 -4.94 -2.09 8.24
CA LEU A 210 -4.27 -2.69 9.40
C LEU A 210 -5.26 -3.19 10.44
N THR A 211 -6.31 -2.42 10.70
CA THR A 211 -7.39 -2.82 11.63
C THR A 211 -8.11 -4.07 11.11
N TRP A 212 -8.38 -4.14 9.80
CA TRP A 212 -8.94 -5.32 9.17
C TRP A 212 -8.01 -6.54 9.28
N ALA A 213 -6.72 -6.37 8.97
CA ALA A 213 -5.73 -7.44 9.04
C ALA A 213 -5.62 -8.00 10.46
N TRP A 214 -5.53 -7.13 11.46
CA TRP A 214 -5.49 -7.49 12.88
C TRP A 214 -6.71 -8.29 13.32
N ARG A 215 -7.92 -7.83 12.95
CA ARG A 215 -9.17 -8.54 13.26
C ARG A 215 -9.22 -9.91 12.59
N THR A 216 -8.72 -10.01 11.37
CA THR A 216 -8.66 -11.28 10.63
C THR A 216 -7.73 -12.28 11.32
N VAL A 217 -6.51 -11.86 11.70
CA VAL A 217 -5.56 -12.72 12.42
C VAL A 217 -6.15 -13.20 13.74
N LYS A 218 -6.75 -12.30 14.53
CA LYS A 218 -7.42 -12.68 15.79
C LYS A 218 -8.53 -13.71 15.58
N GLY A 219 -9.33 -13.56 14.53
CA GLY A 219 -10.38 -14.53 14.19
C GLY A 219 -9.81 -15.93 13.93
N LEU A 220 -8.71 -16.01 13.18
CA LEU A 220 -8.03 -17.27 12.88
C LEU A 220 -7.42 -17.92 14.11
N GLU A 221 -6.85 -17.14 15.04
CA GLU A 221 -6.32 -17.67 16.31
C GLU A 221 -7.41 -18.31 17.17
N VAL A 222 -8.57 -17.65 17.27
CA VAL A 222 -9.72 -18.18 18.01
C VAL A 222 -10.22 -19.47 17.37
N GLU A 223 -10.41 -19.49 16.06
CA GLU A 223 -10.85 -20.67 15.31
C GLU A 223 -9.88 -21.85 15.50
N ASN A 224 -8.58 -21.60 15.34
CA ASN A 224 -7.54 -22.61 15.56
C ASN A 224 -7.53 -23.13 17.01
N GLY A 225 -7.76 -22.25 17.99
CA GLY A 225 -7.88 -22.63 19.39
C GLY A 225 -9.08 -23.54 19.66
N VAL A 226 -10.22 -23.26 19.03
CA VAL A 226 -11.42 -24.12 19.09
C VAL A 226 -11.15 -25.49 18.45
N LEU A 227 -10.56 -25.51 17.25
CA LEU A 227 -10.22 -26.74 16.55
C LEU A 227 -9.27 -27.63 17.37
N ARG A 228 -8.24 -27.03 18.00
CA ARG A 228 -7.32 -27.77 18.89
C ARG A 228 -8.04 -28.40 20.08
N ARG A 229 -9.02 -27.71 20.68
CA ARG A 229 -9.81 -28.27 21.80
C ARG A 229 -10.72 -29.41 21.34
N MET A 230 -11.30 -29.31 20.14
CA MET A 230 -12.14 -30.36 19.55
C MET A 230 -11.34 -31.60 19.14
N SER A 231 -10.09 -31.43 18.71
CA SER A 231 -9.22 -32.51 18.22
C SER A 231 -8.73 -33.48 19.31
N GLY A 232 -8.94 -33.16 20.59
CA GLY A 232 -8.40 -33.93 21.72
C GLY A 232 -6.86 -33.89 21.80
N PRO A 233 -6.25 -34.54 22.80
CA PRO A 233 -4.80 -34.65 22.89
C PRO A 233 -4.26 -35.41 21.66
N VAL A 234 -3.27 -34.85 20.96
CA VAL A 234 -2.52 -35.56 19.93
C VAL A 234 -1.90 -36.80 20.60
N PRO A 235 -2.13 -38.03 20.10
CA PRO A 235 -1.54 -39.21 20.69
C PRO A 235 -0.02 -39.05 20.73
N GLU A 236 0.54 -39.07 21.93
CA GLU A 236 1.98 -39.02 22.12
C GLU A 236 2.55 -40.32 21.54
N ILE A 237 3.21 -40.25 20.37
CA ILE A 237 3.92 -41.40 19.81
C ILE A 237 5.15 -41.60 20.70
N ARG A 238 4.96 -42.37 21.77
CA ARG A 238 6.03 -42.84 22.64
C ARG A 238 6.96 -43.70 21.80
N ARG A 239 8.09 -43.14 21.36
CA ARG A 239 9.20 -43.94 20.83
C ARG A 239 9.82 -44.69 22.00
N GLU A 240 9.32 -45.88 22.27
CA GLU A 240 10.08 -46.82 23.10
C GLU A 240 11.32 -47.22 22.30
N SER A 241 12.50 -46.83 22.79
CA SER A 241 13.76 -47.33 22.27
C SER A 241 13.89 -48.79 22.67
N VAL A 242 13.30 -49.68 21.87
CA VAL A 242 13.61 -51.10 21.97
C VAL A 242 14.99 -51.26 21.36
N GLY A 243 15.98 -51.45 22.23
CA GLY A 243 17.31 -51.89 21.82
C GLY A 243 17.17 -53.15 20.98
N GLY A 244 17.65 -53.09 19.74
CA GLY A 244 17.80 -54.24 18.87
C GLY A 244 16.50 -54.76 18.25
N THR A 245 16.29 -54.38 16.98
CA THR A 245 15.65 -55.21 15.94
C THR A 245 14.11 -55.21 15.86
N LYS A 246 13.64 -54.74 14.67
CA LYS A 246 12.30 -54.81 14.06
C LYS A 246 11.18 -53.90 14.62
N THR A 247 10.88 -52.88 13.82
CA THR A 247 9.66 -52.07 13.88
C THR A 247 8.43 -52.94 13.55
N VAL A 248 7.51 -53.10 14.49
CA VAL A 248 6.16 -53.63 14.24
C VAL A 248 5.18 -52.46 14.39
N LEU A 249 4.45 -52.14 13.31
CA LEU A 249 3.32 -51.22 13.35
C LEU A 249 2.11 -51.95 13.94
N VAL A 250 1.75 -51.63 15.19
CA VAL A 250 0.48 -52.09 15.78
C VAL A 250 -0.55 -50.98 15.62
N GLY A 251 -1.43 -51.14 14.64
CA GLY A 251 -2.66 -50.36 14.52
C GLY A 251 -3.70 -50.86 15.51
N GLY A 252 -3.96 -50.09 16.57
CA GLY A 252 -5.00 -50.38 17.56
C GLY A 252 -6.36 -49.85 17.12
N SER A 253 -7.19 -50.73 16.54
CA SER A 253 -8.64 -50.55 16.47
C SER A 253 -9.29 -51.78 17.12
N GLY A 254 -9.48 -51.73 18.44
CA GLY A 254 -10.19 -52.75 19.21
C GLY A 254 -11.52 -52.21 19.72
N SER A 255 -12.59 -52.35 18.94
CA SER A 255 -13.95 -52.33 19.43
C SER A 255 -14.24 -53.66 20.15
N GLY A 256 -14.62 -53.59 21.42
CA GLY A 256 -14.78 -54.78 22.25
C GLY A 256 -15.74 -54.59 23.43
N VAL A 257 -17.02 -54.42 23.13
CA VAL A 257 -18.09 -54.56 24.13
C VAL A 257 -18.22 -56.04 24.49
N ARG A 258 -17.78 -56.44 25.69
CA ARG A 258 -17.97 -57.80 26.23
C ARG A 258 -19.25 -57.86 27.07
N ARG A 259 -20.25 -58.58 26.57
CA ARG A 259 -21.36 -59.17 27.36
C ARG A 259 -20.81 -60.23 28.31
N SER A 260 -21.13 -60.16 29.61
CA SER A 260 -20.90 -61.25 30.55
C SER A 260 -22.14 -62.15 30.63
N GLY A 261 -22.01 -63.40 30.16
CA GLY A 261 -22.87 -64.51 30.55
C GLY A 261 -22.11 -65.40 31.51
N ARG A 262 -22.70 -65.72 32.66
CA ARG A 262 -22.22 -66.73 33.62
C ARG A 262 -23.30 -67.81 33.71
N GLY A 263 -22.94 -69.06 33.42
CA GLY A 263 -23.84 -70.21 33.43
C GLY A 263 -23.74 -71.06 34.71
N LYS A 264 -24.91 -71.61 35.08
CA LYS A 264 -25.21 -72.89 35.74
C LYS A 264 -24.41 -73.34 36.99
N ALA A 265 -25.12 -73.42 38.12
CA ALA A 265 -25.48 -74.66 38.80
C ALA A 265 -26.89 -74.50 39.36
#